data_AF-A0A5A9YWB6-F1
#
_entry.id   AF-A0A5A9YWB6-F1
#
_cell.length_a   1.000
_cell.length_b   1.000
_cell.length_c   1.000
_cell.angle_alpha   90.00
_cell.angle_beta   90.00
_cell.angle_gamma   90.00
#
_symmetry.space_group_name_H-M   'P 1'
#
loop_
_entity.id
_entity.type
_entity.pdbx_description
1 polymer ?
#
loop_
_entity_poly.entity_id
_entity_poly.type
_entity_poly.pdbx_seq_one_letter_code
_entity_poly.pdbx_strand_id
1 'polypeptide(L)'
;HFEAIKAEQLKALEDIVNAEIRRNTEVETEETDIDTAKAKGAMALFGEKYGDQVRVLSMGGDFSVELCGGTHVSRTGDIGLFKITSEGGVAAGVRRIEAVTGAAALAYLNGAEEQLKEAASLVKGSRDNLLDKLGALLERNR
;
A
#
# COMPACT_ATOMS: atom_id res chain seq x y z
N HIS A 1 -17.64 -1.64 0.54
CA HIS A 1 -17.37 -0.93 -0.73
C HIS A 1 -17.94 -1.76 -1.89
N PHE A 2 -18.96 -1.27 -2.60
CA PHE A 2 -19.74 -2.09 -3.56
C PHE A 2 -19.25 -2.02 -5.01
N GLU A 3 -18.42 -1.04 -5.35
CA GLU A 3 -17.85 -0.87 -6.70
C GLU A 3 -16.34 -1.03 -6.70
N ALA A 4 -15.73 -1.16 -7.89
CA ALA A 4 -14.28 -1.14 -8.09
C ALA A 4 -13.68 0.16 -7.58
N ILE A 5 -12.52 0.08 -6.92
CA ILE A 5 -11.79 1.30 -6.54
C ILE A 5 -11.19 1.86 -7.82
N LYS A 6 -11.45 3.12 -8.12
CA LYS A 6 -10.96 3.76 -9.35
C LYS A 6 -9.44 3.92 -9.28
N ALA A 7 -8.79 3.95 -10.43
CA ALA A 7 -7.33 4.10 -10.52
C ALA A 7 -6.83 5.36 -9.80
N GLU A 8 -7.57 6.47 -9.89
CA GLU A 8 -7.26 7.73 -9.23
C GLU A 8 -7.39 7.63 -7.70
N GLN A 9 -8.35 6.84 -7.21
CA GLN A 9 -8.53 6.59 -5.79
C GLN A 9 -7.41 5.70 -5.25
N LEU A 10 -7.02 4.64 -5.97
CA LEU A 10 -5.88 3.80 -5.62
C LEU A 10 -4.59 4.62 -5.54
N LYS A 11 -4.39 5.51 -6.51
CA LYS A 11 -3.26 6.44 -6.49
C LYS A 11 -3.31 7.35 -5.26
N ALA A 12 -4.46 7.95 -4.95
CA ALA A 12 -4.60 8.80 -3.78
C ALA A 12 -4.31 8.06 -2.47
N LEU A 13 -4.78 6.81 -2.33
CA LEU A 13 -4.48 5.96 -1.17
C LEU A 13 -2.97 5.69 -1.05
N GLU A 14 -2.32 5.29 -2.13
CA GLU A 14 -0.86 5.07 -2.16
C GLU A 14 -0.08 6.35 -1.82
N ASP A 15 -0.52 7.51 -2.33
CA ASP A 15 0.11 8.81 -2.06
C ASP A 15 -0.04 9.21 -0.59
N ILE A 16 -1.21 9.00 0.03
CA ILE A 16 -1.45 9.25 1.46
C ILE A 16 -0.55 8.37 2.32
N VAL A 17 -0.54 7.06 2.09
CA VAL A 17 0.29 6.11 2.89
C VAL A 17 1.77 6.45 2.76
N ASN A 18 2.25 6.74 1.56
CA ASN A 18 3.64 7.14 1.40
C ASN A 18 3.96 8.51 2.03
N ALA A 19 2.99 9.43 2.13
CA ALA A 19 3.18 10.69 2.85
C ALA A 19 3.35 10.46 4.36
N GLU A 20 2.54 9.57 4.95
CA GLU A 20 2.65 9.13 6.35
C GLU A 20 4.01 8.48 6.65
N ILE A 21 4.46 7.59 5.76
CA ILE A 21 5.76 6.95 5.87
C ILE A 21 6.88 7.99 5.84
N ARG A 22 6.83 8.95 4.91
CA ARG A 22 7.85 10.02 4.80
C ARG A 22 7.88 10.97 5.99
N ARG A 23 6.80 11.11 6.77
CA ARG A 23 6.84 11.91 8.02
C ARG A 23 7.75 11.30 9.06
N ASN A 24 8.05 10.00 8.96
CA ASN A 24 8.98 9.29 9.83
C ASN A 24 8.68 9.50 11.33
N THR A 25 7.40 9.45 11.69
CA THR A 25 6.97 9.57 13.09
C THR A 25 7.38 8.32 13.86
N GLU A 26 7.54 8.46 15.17
CA GLU A 26 7.69 7.31 16.06
C GLU A 26 6.45 6.40 15.98
N VAL A 27 6.69 5.10 16.16
CA VAL A 27 5.64 4.09 16.28
C VAL A 27 5.57 3.69 17.74
N GLU A 28 4.40 3.88 18.34
CA GLU A 28 4.19 3.70 19.77
C GLU A 28 3.32 2.47 20.01
N THR A 29 3.64 1.72 21.07
CA THR A 29 2.79 0.63 21.53
C THR A 29 2.57 0.66 23.02
N GLU A 30 1.34 0.38 23.43
CA GLU A 30 0.92 0.44 24.82
C GLU A 30 0.02 -0.76 25.15
N GLU A 31 0.26 -1.40 26.30
CA GLU A 31 -0.64 -2.40 26.85
C GLU A 31 -1.66 -1.73 27.77
N THR A 32 -2.95 -1.96 27.52
CA THR A 32 -4.04 -1.33 28.25
C THR A 32 -5.29 -2.20 28.23
N ASP A 33 -6.33 -1.82 28.98
CA ASP A 33 -7.62 -2.50 28.94
C ASP A 33 -8.41 -2.18 27.66
N ILE A 34 -9.36 -3.04 27.31
CA ILE A 34 -10.12 -2.92 26.06
C ILE A 34 -10.96 -1.63 25.99
N ASP A 35 -11.43 -1.11 27.12
CA ASP A 35 -12.28 0.09 27.15
C ASP A 35 -11.44 1.35 26.92
N THR A 36 -10.26 1.42 27.56
CA THR A 36 -9.27 2.47 27.30
C THR A 36 -8.78 2.44 25.85
N ALA A 37 -8.53 1.25 25.29
CA ALA A 37 -8.12 1.12 23.88
C ALA A 37 -9.19 1.63 22.90
N LYS A 38 -10.46 1.27 23.14
CA LYS A 38 -11.59 1.79 22.34
C LYS A 38 -11.74 3.30 22.46
N ALA A 39 -11.54 3.86 23.65
CA ALA A 39 -11.60 5.30 23.87
C ALA A 39 -10.51 6.06 23.09
N LYS A 40 -9.36 5.42 22.82
CA LYS A 40 -8.28 5.95 21.96
C LYS A 40 -8.55 5.84 20.46
N GLY A 41 -9.71 5.31 20.07
CA GLY A 41 -10.07 5.11 18.66
C GLY A 41 -9.39 3.90 18.02
N ALA A 42 -8.83 2.98 18.83
CA ALA A 42 -8.20 1.78 18.30
C ALA A 42 -9.19 0.95 17.49
N MET A 43 -8.87 0.72 16.22
CA MET A 43 -9.63 -0.17 15.38
C MET A 43 -9.40 -1.61 15.84
N ALA A 44 -10.49 -2.30 16.18
CA ALA A 44 -10.51 -3.72 16.46
C ALA A 44 -10.85 -4.50 15.19
N LEU A 45 -10.17 -5.63 14.96
CA LEU A 45 -10.55 -6.58 13.91
C LEU A 45 -11.88 -7.24 14.27
N PHE A 46 -12.76 -7.35 13.27
CA PHE A 46 -14.08 -7.96 13.41
C PHE A 46 -13.98 -9.45 13.77
N GLY A 47 -14.67 -9.87 14.83
CA GLY A 47 -14.88 -11.29 15.18
C GLY A 47 -13.87 -11.90 16.16
N GLU A 48 -12.87 -11.15 16.59
CA GLU A 48 -11.88 -11.59 17.59
C GLU A 48 -12.41 -11.45 19.02
N LYS A 49 -12.09 -12.41 19.89
CA LYS A 49 -12.28 -12.29 21.35
C LYS A 49 -10.99 -11.75 21.96
N TYR A 50 -11.03 -10.51 22.43
CA TYR A 50 -9.91 -9.89 23.14
C TYR A 50 -9.94 -10.29 24.62
N GLY A 51 -8.77 -10.46 25.21
CA GLY A 51 -8.62 -10.64 26.66
C GLY A 51 -8.79 -9.32 27.42
N ASP A 52 -8.60 -9.37 28.74
CA ASP A 52 -8.73 -8.20 29.61
C ASP A 52 -7.67 -7.12 29.34
N GLN A 53 -6.53 -7.52 28.76
CA GLN A 53 -5.48 -6.62 28.30
C GLN A 53 -5.27 -6.79 26.79
N VAL A 54 -5.06 -5.65 26.12
CA VAL A 54 -4.77 -5.55 24.70
C VAL A 54 -3.58 -4.65 24.46
N ARG A 55 -2.90 -4.85 23.33
CA ARG A 55 -1.82 -3.98 22.88
C ARG A 55 -2.32 -3.06 21.77
N VAL A 56 -2.26 -1.75 22.05
CA VAL A 56 -2.57 -0.69 21.09
C VAL A 56 -1.29 -0.32 20.35
N LEU A 57 -1.38 -0.19 19.04
CA LEU A 57 -0.36 0.33 18.15
C LEU A 57 -0.83 1.68 17.60
N SER A 58 0.03 2.69 17.68
CA SER A 58 -0.20 4.01 17.08
C SER A 58 0.91 4.35 16.09
N MET A 59 0.52 4.77 14.88
CA MET A 59 1.41 5.13 13.79
C MET A 59 0.98 6.46 13.15
N GLY A 60 1.94 7.32 12.83
CA GLY A 60 1.66 8.63 12.23
C GLY A 60 1.13 9.66 13.24
N GLY A 61 1.40 9.46 14.54
CA GLY A 61 0.63 10.06 15.62
C GLY A 61 -0.66 9.26 15.80
N ASP A 62 -1.81 9.94 15.71
CA ASP A 62 -3.13 9.31 15.78
C ASP A 62 -3.72 8.97 14.39
N PHE A 63 -2.89 8.96 13.33
CA PHE A 63 -3.35 8.67 11.97
C PHE A 63 -3.88 7.23 11.84
N SER A 64 -3.18 6.27 12.43
CA SER A 64 -3.57 4.87 12.46
C SER A 64 -3.37 4.34 13.88
N VAL A 65 -4.49 3.97 14.51
CA VAL A 65 -4.52 3.38 15.85
C VAL A 65 -5.25 2.05 15.75
N GLU A 66 -4.58 0.96 16.12
CA GLU A 66 -5.12 -0.39 15.98
C GLU A 66 -4.74 -1.31 17.14
N LEU A 67 -5.51 -2.37 17.33
CA LEU A 67 -5.13 -3.46 18.23
C LEU A 67 -4.22 -4.43 17.49
N CYS A 68 -2.94 -4.49 17.83
CA CYS A 68 -1.98 -5.38 17.17
C CYS A 68 -0.94 -6.00 18.10
N GLY A 69 -0.91 -7.33 18.12
CA GLY A 69 0.07 -8.13 18.88
C GLY A 69 1.35 -8.47 18.09
N GLY A 70 1.51 -7.97 16.87
CA GLY A 70 2.64 -8.29 15.98
C GLY A 70 3.91 -7.49 16.27
N THR A 71 4.99 -7.82 15.55
CA THR A 71 6.20 -7.00 15.53
C THR A 71 6.01 -5.79 14.62
N HIS A 72 6.53 -4.63 15.03
CA HIS A 72 6.43 -3.39 14.25
C HIS A 72 7.80 -2.73 14.09
N VAL A 73 7.87 -1.85 13.10
CA VAL A 73 8.97 -0.91 12.92
C VAL A 73 9.02 0.10 14.07
N SER A 74 10.17 0.74 14.28
CA SER A 74 10.31 1.77 15.31
C SER A 74 9.80 3.14 14.84
N ARG A 75 9.87 3.41 13.53
CA ARG A 75 9.34 4.63 12.92
C ARG A 75 8.63 4.33 11.61
N THR A 76 7.69 5.18 11.21
CA THR A 76 6.97 5.00 9.94
C THR A 76 7.89 5.01 8.73
N GLY A 77 9.04 5.71 8.80
CA GLY A 77 10.04 5.78 7.74
C GLY A 77 10.73 4.44 7.46
N ASP A 78 10.83 3.55 8.45
CA ASP A 78 11.49 2.25 8.32
C ASP A 78 10.72 1.31 7.36
N ILE A 79 9.44 1.61 7.08
CA ILE A 79 8.60 0.87 6.11
C ILE A 79 9.13 1.05 4.68
N GLY A 80 9.76 2.19 4.39
CA GLY A 80 10.22 2.55 3.06
C GLY A 80 9.08 2.80 2.08
N LEU A 81 9.29 2.49 0.80
CA LEU A 81 8.25 2.68 -0.22
C LEU A 81 7.09 1.73 0.00
N PHE A 82 5.85 2.23 -0.08
CA PHE A 82 4.63 1.41 -0.17
C PHE A 82 4.10 1.43 -1.61
N LYS A 83 3.80 0.24 -2.17
CA LYS A 83 3.29 0.09 -3.52
C LYS A 83 2.11 -0.86 -3.57
N ILE A 84 0.96 -0.40 -4.08
CA ILE A 84 -0.18 -1.23 -4.40
C ILE A 84 0.12 -2.00 -5.69
N THR A 85 -0.04 -3.32 -5.65
CA THR A 85 0.20 -4.24 -6.78
C THR A 85 -1.09 -4.71 -7.42
N SER A 86 -2.17 -4.84 -6.64
CA SER A 86 -3.46 -5.28 -7.17
C SER A 86 -4.63 -4.80 -6.29
N GLU A 87 -5.81 -4.78 -6.89
CA GLU A 87 -7.08 -4.53 -6.22
C GLU A 87 -8.14 -5.47 -6.82
N GLY A 88 -8.97 -6.09 -5.99
CA GLY A 88 -10.06 -6.96 -6.44
C GLY A 88 -11.17 -7.21 -5.42
N GLY A 89 -12.36 -7.55 -5.91
CA GLY A 89 -13.48 -7.97 -5.05
C GLY A 89 -13.30 -9.40 -4.55
N VAL A 90 -13.62 -9.65 -3.28
CA VAL A 90 -13.53 -11.00 -2.67
C VAL A 90 -14.86 -11.54 -2.16
N ALA A 91 -15.80 -10.65 -1.83
CA ALA A 91 -17.19 -10.98 -1.47
C ALA A 91 -18.08 -9.75 -1.70
N ALA A 92 -19.39 -9.91 -1.56
CA ALA A 92 -20.33 -8.79 -1.67
C ALA A 92 -19.98 -7.68 -0.67
N GLY A 93 -19.61 -6.50 -1.17
CA GLY A 93 -19.21 -5.36 -0.36
C GLY A 93 -17.79 -5.40 0.21
N VAL A 94 -16.99 -6.44 -0.07
CA VAL A 94 -15.63 -6.63 0.45
C VAL A 94 -14.60 -6.58 -0.68
N ARG A 95 -13.57 -5.77 -0.50
CA ARG A 95 -12.48 -5.58 -1.46
C ARG A 95 -11.13 -5.91 -0.83
N ARG A 96 -10.19 -6.37 -1.65
CA ARG A 96 -8.82 -6.69 -1.29
C ARG A 96 -7.89 -5.77 -2.05
N ILE A 97 -7.01 -5.11 -1.32
CA ILE A 97 -5.84 -4.42 -1.87
C ILE A 97 -4.63 -5.29 -1.52
N GLU A 98 -3.81 -5.60 -2.51
CA GLU A 98 -2.50 -6.22 -2.28
C GLU A 98 -1.43 -5.16 -2.49
N ALA A 99 -0.47 -5.13 -1.59
CA ALA A 99 0.61 -4.16 -1.61
C ALA A 99 1.91 -4.77 -1.07
N VAL A 100 3.02 -4.18 -1.49
CA VAL A 100 4.38 -4.52 -1.04
C VAL A 100 5.07 -3.28 -0.48
N THR A 101 6.02 -3.49 0.43
CA THR A 101 6.80 -2.40 1.04
C THR A 101 8.31 -2.64 0.97
N GLY A 102 9.10 -1.62 1.31
CA GLY A 102 10.55 -1.72 1.48
C GLY A 102 11.27 -2.30 0.25
N ALA A 103 12.14 -3.27 0.49
CA ALA A 103 12.93 -3.92 -0.57
C ALA A 103 12.06 -4.63 -1.62
N ALA A 104 10.91 -5.22 -1.21
CA ALA A 104 9.99 -5.88 -2.14
C ALA A 104 9.31 -4.87 -3.08
N ALA A 105 8.95 -3.68 -2.57
CA ALA A 105 8.44 -2.59 -3.40
C ALA A 105 9.47 -2.08 -4.41
N LEU A 106 10.73 -1.93 -3.99
CA LEU A 106 11.82 -1.57 -4.89
C LEU A 106 12.04 -2.63 -5.97
N ALA A 107 12.06 -3.92 -5.60
CA ALA A 107 12.19 -5.01 -6.56
C ALA A 107 11.04 -5.04 -7.58
N TYR A 108 9.80 -4.81 -7.12
CA TYR A 108 8.62 -4.72 -7.98
C TYR A 108 8.76 -3.59 -9.02
N LEU A 109 9.18 -2.40 -8.60
CA LEU A 109 9.38 -1.26 -9.52
C LEU A 109 10.53 -1.49 -10.50
N ASN A 110 11.64 -2.07 -10.03
CA ASN A 110 12.78 -2.39 -10.90
C ASN A 110 12.38 -3.39 -11.99
N GLY A 111 11.55 -4.38 -11.67
CA GLY A 111 11.01 -5.33 -12.64
C GLY A 111 10.15 -4.64 -13.71
N ALA A 112 9.28 -3.71 -13.30
CA ALA A 112 8.47 -2.92 -14.23
C ALA A 112 9.34 -2.02 -15.14
N GLU A 113 10.41 -1.43 -14.60
CA GLU A 113 11.36 -0.63 -15.38
C GLU A 113 12.10 -1.48 -16.42
N GLU A 114 12.51 -2.69 -16.07
CA GLU A 114 13.19 -3.61 -17.00
C GLU A 114 12.26 -4.02 -18.15
N GLN A 115 11.01 -4.38 -17.83
CA GLN A 115 10.01 -4.69 -18.86
C GLN A 115 9.76 -3.51 -19.80
N LEU A 116 9.75 -2.29 -19.27
CA LEU A 116 9.59 -1.07 -20.07
C LEU A 116 10.78 -0.85 -21.01
N LYS A 117 12.00 -1.10 -20.53
CA LYS A 117 13.23 -1.01 -21.34
C LYS A 117 13.24 -2.06 -22.45
N GLU A 118 12.87 -3.30 -22.13
CA GLU A 118 12.77 -4.39 -23.10
C GLU A 118 11.74 -4.04 -24.20
N ALA A 119 10.54 -3.61 -23.81
CA ALA A 119 9.50 -3.18 -24.73
C ALA A 119 9.98 -2.04 -25.66
N ALA A 120 10.68 -1.04 -25.11
CA ALA A 120 11.22 0.07 -25.89
C ALA A 120 12.28 -0.43 -26.90
N SER A 121 13.12 -1.37 -26.50
CA SER A 121 14.15 -1.95 -27.37
C SER A 121 13.55 -2.72 -28.56
N LEU A 122 12.47 -3.48 -28.34
CA LEU A 122 11.77 -4.24 -29.39
C LEU A 122 11.26 -3.34 -30.53
N VAL A 123 10.85 -2.11 -30.21
CA VAL A 123 10.38 -1.12 -31.19
C VAL A 123 11.47 -0.14 -31.64
N LYS A 124 12.73 -0.38 -31.26
CA LYS A 124 13.88 0.51 -31.51
C LYS A 124 13.59 1.95 -31.05
N GLY A 125 12.96 2.07 -29.89
CA GLY A 125 12.62 3.31 -29.22
C GLY A 125 13.41 3.53 -27.94
N SER A 126 12.97 4.51 -27.18
CA SER A 126 13.38 4.79 -25.81
C SER A 126 12.14 4.80 -24.92
N ARG A 127 12.35 4.91 -23.60
CA ARG A 127 11.26 5.08 -22.64
C ARG A 127 10.31 6.23 -23.02
N ASP A 128 10.85 7.34 -23.52
CA ASP A 128 10.09 8.56 -23.77
C ASP A 128 9.22 8.49 -25.03
N ASN A 129 9.61 7.69 -26.03
CA ASN A 129 8.89 7.57 -27.30
C ASN A 129 8.33 6.17 -27.56
N LEU A 130 8.33 5.29 -26.56
CA LEU A 130 7.87 3.91 -26.67
C LEU A 130 6.45 3.83 -27.22
N LEU A 131 5.52 4.64 -26.68
CA LEU A 131 4.12 4.61 -27.08
C LEU A 131 3.93 5.04 -28.54
N ASP A 132 4.67 6.07 -28.99
CA ASP A 132 4.63 6.53 -30.37
C ASP A 132 5.17 5.45 -31.34
N LYS A 133 6.30 4.83 -30.99
CA LYS A 133 6.91 3.75 -31.77
C LYS A 133 6.01 2.52 -31.85
N LEU A 134 5.35 2.17 -30.73
CA LEU A 134 4.42 1.05 -30.67
C LEU A 134 3.16 1.34 -31.50
N GLY A 135 2.62 2.56 -31.43
CA GLY A 135 1.49 2.98 -32.28
C GLY A 135 1.81 2.87 -33.77
N ALA A 136 2.95 3.41 -34.20
CA ALA A 136 3.40 3.33 -35.59
C ALA A 136 3.60 1.87 -36.06
N LEU A 137 4.07 0.97 -35.16
CA LEU A 137 4.20 -0.45 -35.47
C LEU A 137 2.83 -1.11 -35.65
N LEU A 138 1.85 -0.83 -34.78
CA LEU A 138 0.51 -1.39 -34.88
C LEU A 138 -0.23 -0.92 -36.13
N GLU A 139 -0.10 0.35 -36.50
CA GLU A 139 -0.68 0.88 -37.74
C GLU A 139 -0.10 0.22 -38.99
N ARG A 140 1.21 -0.03 -39.02
CA ARG A 140 1.87 -0.71 -40.15
C ARG A 140 1.43 -2.17 -40.32
N ASN A 141 1.02 -2.83 -39.23
CA ASN A 141 0.60 -4.24 -39.22
C ASN A 141 -0.92 -4.42 -39.31
N ARG A 142 -1.67 -3.32 -39.49
CA ARG A 142 -3.11 -3.31 -39.69
C ARG A 142 -3.45 -3.32 -41.18
#